data_AF-A0AA51NGL0-F1
#
_entry.id   AF-A0AA51NGL0-F1
#
_cell.length_a   1.000
_cell.length_b   1.000
_cell.length_c   1.000
_cell.angle_alpha   90.00
_cell.angle_beta   90.00
_cell.angle_gamma   90.00
#
_symmetry.space_group_name_H-M   'P 1'
#
loop_
_entity.id
_entity.type
_entity.pdbx_description
1 polymer ?
#
loop_
_entity_poly.entity_id
_entity_poly.type
_entity_poly.pdbx_seq_one_letter_code
_entity_poly.pdbx_strand_id
1 'polypeptide(L)' 'KMDTTKWSEDRFNEIIKETSTFIKKVGYNPKAVAFVPISGWHGDNMLEESPNMPWYKGWSRE' A
#
# COMPACT_ATOMS: atom_id res chain seq x y z
N LYS A 1 -2.03 7.84 3.94
CA LYS A 1 -1.02 8.59 4.72
C LYS A 1 -0.45 7.64 5.77
N MET A 2 0.65 6.97 5.45
CA MET A 2 1.23 5.93 6.34
C MET A 2 1.87 6.51 7.60
N ASP A 3 2.33 7.76 7.53
CA ASP A 3 2.86 8.54 8.63
C ASP A 3 1.85 8.70 9.78
N THR A 4 0.57 8.95 9.46
CA THR A 4 -0.49 9.10 10.48
C THR A 4 -0.84 7.79 11.20
N THR A 5 -0.46 6.65 10.63
CA THR A 5 -0.73 5.31 11.16
C THR A 5 0.53 4.65 11.69
N LYS A 6 1.58 5.45 11.97
CA LYS A 6 2.88 4.96 12.46
C LYS A 6 3.46 3.84 11.59
N TRP A 7 3.28 3.92 10.28
CA TRP A 7 3.78 2.94 9.31
C TRP A 7 3.35 1.48 9.61
N SER A 8 2.17 1.31 10.22
CA SER A 8 1.60 0.00 10.60
C SER A 8 1.31 -0.90 9.39
N GLU A 9 1.88 -2.10 9.41
CA GLU A 9 1.61 -3.16 8.43
C GLU A 9 0.15 -3.65 8.49
N ASP A 10 -0.38 -3.90 9.70
CA ASP A 10 -1.75 -4.36 9.89
C ASP A 10 -2.77 -3.41 9.27
N ARG A 11 -2.59 -2.10 9.49
CA ARG A 11 -3.47 -1.08 8.92
C ARG A 11 -3.37 -1.03 7.40
N PHE A 12 -2.18 -1.23 6.83
CA PHE A 12 -2.00 -1.32 5.39
C PHE A 12 -2.72 -2.55 4.80
N ASN A 13 -2.56 -3.71 5.42
CA ASN A 13 -3.18 -4.96 4.99
C ASN A 13 -4.72 -4.90 5.06
N GLU A 14 -5.27 -4.26 6.09
CA GLU A 14 -6.70 -3.98 6.21
C GLU A 14 -7.21 -3.13 5.03
N ILE A 15 -6.51 -2.03 4.73
CA ILE A 15 -6.86 -1.13 3.63
C ILE A 15 -6.76 -1.84 2.27
N ILE A 16 -5.74 -2.69 2.05
CA ILE A 16 -5.63 -3.49 0.83
C ILE A 16 -6.86 -4.38 0.66
N LYS A 17 -7.30 -5.06 1.73
CA LYS A 17 -8.44 -5.97 1.67
C LYS A 17 -9.74 -5.24 1.30
N GLU A 18 -9.99 -4.11 1.94
CA GLU A 18 -11.18 -3.29 1.67
C GLU A 18 -11.15 -2.71 0.26
N THR A 19 -10.01 -2.13 -0.13
CA THR A 19 -9.85 -1.51 -1.45
C THR A 19 -9.93 -2.54 -2.57
N SER A 20 -9.31 -3.71 -2.39
CA SER A 20 -9.40 -4.82 -3.35
C SER A 20 -10.84 -5.29 -3.55
N THR A 21 -11.63 -5.34 -2.47
CA THR A 21 -13.06 -5.67 -2.55
C THR A 21 -13.84 -4.59 -3.29
N PHE A 22 -13.52 -3.33 -3.03
CA PHE A 22 -14.16 -2.18 -3.67
C PHE A 22 -13.88 -2.13 -5.18
N ILE A 23 -12.62 -2.13 -5.59
CA ILE A 23 -12.25 -2.04 -7.01
C ILE A 23 -12.74 -3.24 -7.84
N LYS A 24 -12.83 -4.43 -7.22
CA LYS A 24 -13.45 -5.60 -7.85
C LYS A 24 -14.93 -5.37 -8.17
N LYS A 25 -15.69 -4.71 -7.28
CA LYS A 25 -17.10 -4.35 -7.52
C LYS A 25 -17.24 -3.31 -8.63
N VAL A 26 -16.27 -2.42 -8.77
CA VAL A 26 -16.24 -1.42 -9.86
C VAL A 26 -15.90 -2.07 -11.21
N GLY A 27 -15.28 -3.24 -11.21
CA GLY A 27 -14.96 -4.02 -12.42
C GLY A 27 -13.46 -4.12 -12.73
N TYR A 28 -12.58 -3.59 -11.87
CA TYR A 28 -11.13 -3.76 -12.01
C TYR A 28 -10.69 -5.13 -11.51
N ASN A 29 -9.60 -5.66 -12.08
CA ASN A 29 -8.92 -6.85 -11.56
C ASN A 29 -7.95 -6.44 -10.43
N PRO A 30 -8.19 -6.78 -9.16
CA PRO A 30 -7.32 -6.38 -8.06
C PRO A 30 -5.89 -6.93 -8.17
N LYS A 31 -5.69 -8.07 -8.84
CA LYS A 31 -4.37 -8.67 -9.06
C LYS A 31 -3.48 -7.84 -9.99
N ALA A 32 -4.08 -7.02 -10.84
CA ALA A 32 -3.37 -6.13 -11.75
C ALA A 32 -3.07 -4.75 -11.13
N VAL A 33 -3.47 -4.51 -9.88
CA VAL A 33 -3.33 -3.21 -9.20
C VAL A 33 -2.23 -3.31 -8.14
N ALA A 34 -1.22 -2.46 -8.27
CA ALA A 34 -0.16 -2.34 -7.28
C ALA A 34 -0.64 -1.54 -6.06
N PHE A 35 -0.41 -2.08 -4.87
CA PHE A 35 -0.61 -1.36 -3.62
C PHE A 35 0.76 -0.99 -3.03
N VAL A 36 1.00 0.32 -2.92
CA VAL A 36 2.26 0.88 -2.41
C VAL A 36 1.95 1.75 -1.18
N PRO A 37 2.48 1.42 0.01
CA PRO A 37 2.30 2.24 1.19
C PRO A 37 3.21 3.47 1.08
N ILE A 38 2.64 4.67 1.01
CA ILE A 38 3.39 5.93 0.83
C ILE A 38 3.10 6.95 1.93
N SER A 39 4.07 7.86 2.10
CA SER A 39 3.92 9.11 2.85
C SER A 39 4.36 10.26 1.96
N GLY A 40 3.40 10.98 1.37
CA GLY A 40 3.73 12.11 0.49
C GLY A 40 4.42 13.27 1.22
N TRP A 41 4.23 13.41 2.53
CA TRP A 41 4.86 14.45 3.33
C TRP A 41 6.34 14.15 3.62
N HIS A 42 6.64 12.90 3.98
CA HIS A 42 8.00 12.48 4.34
C HIS A 42 8.77 11.88 3.15
N GLY A 43 8.13 11.70 2.00
CA GLY A 43 8.73 11.11 0.80
C GLY A 43 8.83 9.58 0.82
N ASP A 44 8.27 8.90 1.82
CA ASP A 44 8.40 7.44 1.97
C ASP A 44 7.80 6.69 0.77
N ASN A 45 8.58 5.79 0.17
CA ASN A 45 8.20 4.93 -0.97
C ASN A 45 7.72 5.69 -2.22
N MET A 46 8.12 6.96 -2.38
CA MET A 46 7.77 7.77 -3.55
C MET A 46 8.75 7.57 -4.71
N LEU A 47 10.05 7.65 -4.43
CA LEU A 47 11.14 7.43 -5.38
C LEU A 47 12.08 6.32 -4.92
N GLU A 48 12.31 6.23 -3.62
CA GLU A 48 13.18 5.26 -2.97
C GLU A 48 12.44 4.52 -1.87
N GLU A 49 12.91 3.32 -1.52
CA GLU A 49 12.35 2.52 -0.44
C GLU A 49 12.53 3.22 0.91
N SER A 50 11.47 3.23 1.71
CA SER A 50 11.47 3.85 3.02
C SER A 50 12.05 2.91 4.09
N PRO A 51 12.96 3.39 4.94
CA PRO A 51 13.43 2.64 6.11
C PRO A 51 12.35 2.48 7.19
N ASN A 52 11.25 3.26 7.14
CA ASN A 52 10.16 3.21 8.12
C ASN A 52 9.22 2.02 7.89
N MET A 53 9.29 1.35 6.73
CA MET A 53 8.44 0.21 6.37
C MET A 53 9.28 -1.00 5.95
N PRO A 54 10.16 -1.53 6.83
CA PRO A 54 11.03 -2.65 6.48
C PRO A 54 10.25 -3.95 6.18
N TRP A 55 8.99 -4.03 6.61
CA TRP A 55 8.05 -5.10 6.33
C TRP A 55 7.55 -5.07 4.87
N TYR A 56 7.52 -3.90 4.22
CA TYR A 56 7.08 -3.79 2.83
C TYR A 56 8.19 -4.30 1.91
N LYS A 57 7.95 -5.42 1.23
CA LYS A 57 8.91 -6.07 0.31
C LYS A 57 8.62 -5.80 -1.17
N GLY A 58 7.92 -4.69 -1.45
CA GLY A 58 7.42 -4.38 -2.78
C GLY A 58 6.08 -5.06 -3.09
N TRP A 59 5.62 -4.84 -4.32
CA TRP A 59 4.39 -5.42 -4.84
C TRP A 59 4.70 -6.50 -5.87
N SER A 60 3.96 -7.61 -5.87
CA SER A 60 4.09 -8.65 -6.89
C SER A 60 3.25 -8.30 -8.10
N ARG A 61 3.86 -8.32 -9.29
CA ARG A 61 3.15 -8.33 -10.57
C ARG A 61 2.96 -9.78 -10.98
N GLU A 62 1.71 -10.27 -10.97
CA GLU A 62 1.35 -11.51 -11.68
C GLU A 62 1.30 -11.28 -13.19
#